data_AF-A0A1M2V8P2-F1
#
_entry.id   AF-A0A1M2V8P2-F1
#
_cell.length_a   1.000
_cell.length_b   1.000
_cell.length_c   1.000
_cell.angle_alpha   90.00
_cell.angle_beta   90.00
_cell.angle_gamma   90.00
#
_symmetry.space_group_name_H-M   'P 1'
#
loop_
_entity.id
_entity.type
_entity.pdbx_description
1 polymer ?
#
loop_
_entity_poly.entity_id
_entity_poly.type
_entity_poly.pdbx_seq_one_letter_code
_entity_poly.pdbx_strand_id
1 'polypeptide(L)'
;MGVFYLFTLVRGAARLGDTHINWVNLLLQSEVTRTGLTILLPTCDPDDLDPNFFNGWLTVIQGPIVTAAADDNDNQRAFLLRVVLTYRAFAMHHPDLNISKYMVFTTMFVIGALALNVDEDAAMTIAEIDQWMADNIPLISTQSRLHADA
;
A
#
# COMPACT_ATOMS: atom_id res chain seq x y z
N MET A 1 -16.46 -6.41 9.05
CA MET A 1 -15.42 -6.46 8.01
C MET A 1 -14.66 -5.16 8.12
N GLY A 2 -13.34 -5.16 8.04
CA GLY A 2 -12.61 -3.90 8.05
C GLY A 2 -13.04 -3.00 6.88
N VAL A 3 -12.97 -1.68 7.06
CA VAL A 3 -13.21 -0.70 6.00
C VAL A 3 -11.88 -0.02 5.68
N PHE A 4 -11.60 0.17 4.38
CA PHE A 4 -10.43 0.92 3.95
C PHE A 4 -10.81 2.38 3.73
N TYR A 5 -9.99 3.28 4.25
CA TYR A 5 -10.07 4.71 3.95
C TYR A 5 -8.76 5.14 3.31
N LEU A 6 -8.86 6.02 2.32
CA LEU A 6 -7.72 6.51 1.55
C LEU A 6 -7.76 8.03 1.47
N PHE A 7 -6.75 8.70 2.04
CA PHE A 7 -6.74 10.16 2.08
C PHE A 7 -5.33 10.75 2.14
N THR A 8 -5.22 12.00 1.72
CA THR A 8 -4.01 12.82 1.91
C THR A 8 -4.35 14.07 2.71
N LEU A 9 -3.39 14.57 3.49
CA LEU A 9 -3.54 15.79 4.28
C LEU A 9 -3.39 17.07 3.43
N VAL A 10 -2.98 16.92 2.16
CA VAL A 10 -2.67 18.03 1.23
C VAL A 10 -3.94 18.62 0.57
N ARG A 11 -5.15 18.23 1.01
CA ARG A 11 -6.45 18.63 0.39
C ARG A 11 -6.64 20.15 0.19
N GLY A 12 -5.94 21.00 0.97
CA GLY A 12 -5.96 22.46 0.79
C GLY A 12 -4.90 23.02 -0.19
N ALA A 13 -3.73 22.40 -0.30
CA ALA A 13 -2.59 22.94 -1.06
C ALA A 13 -2.58 22.51 -2.54
N ALA A 14 -3.01 21.28 -2.85
CA ALA A 14 -3.11 20.80 -4.23
C ALA A 14 -4.11 21.61 -5.10
N ARG A 15 -5.12 22.24 -4.48
CA ARG A 15 -6.06 23.16 -5.16
C ARG A 15 -5.42 24.50 -5.56
N LEU A 16 -4.25 24.83 -5.02
CA LEU A 16 -3.55 26.10 -5.22
C LEU A 16 -2.38 25.98 -6.24
N GLY A 17 -2.29 24.85 -6.95
CA GLY A 17 -1.37 24.70 -8.09
C GLY A 17 0.08 24.36 -7.72
N ASP A 18 0.33 24.08 -6.45
CA ASP A 18 1.63 23.65 -5.97
C ASP A 18 1.47 22.47 -5.00
N THR A 19 2.56 21.74 -4.77
CA THR A 19 2.74 20.61 -3.84
C THR A 19 2.55 19.21 -4.42
N HIS A 20 3.69 18.61 -4.77
CA HIS A 20 3.90 17.17 -4.77
C HIS A 20 3.31 16.57 -3.48
N ILE A 21 2.38 15.63 -3.62
CA ILE A 21 1.90 14.84 -2.49
C ILE A 21 3.05 13.90 -2.14
N ASN A 22 3.56 13.99 -0.91
CA ASN A 22 4.71 13.22 -0.43
C ASN A 22 4.30 11.87 0.20
N TRP A 23 3.05 11.77 0.65
CA TRP A 23 2.49 10.54 1.18
C TRP A 23 0.96 10.49 1.05
N VAL A 24 0.46 9.26 1.00
CA VAL A 24 -0.97 8.92 1.07
C VAL A 24 -1.21 8.07 2.32
N ASN A 25 -2.28 8.34 3.05
CA ASN A 25 -2.68 7.56 4.21
C ASN A 25 -3.65 6.47 3.76
N LEU A 26 -3.33 5.22 4.05
CA LEU A 26 -4.23 4.07 3.93
C LEU A 26 -4.59 3.61 5.34
N LEU A 27 -5.85 3.76 5.73
CA LEU A 27 -6.37 3.32 7.02
C LEU A 27 -7.22 2.07 6.80
N LEU A 28 -6.92 1.01 7.55
CA LEU A 28 -7.80 -0.14 7.73
C LEU A 28 -8.44 -0.04 9.11
N GLN A 29 -9.76 0.01 9.19
CA GLN A 29 -10.46 0.13 10.46
C GLN A 29 -11.54 -0.94 10.61
N SER A 30 -11.52 -1.62 11.74
CA SER A 30 -12.57 -2.56 12.14
C SER A 30 -13.82 -1.81 12.59
N GLU A 31 -14.96 -2.20 12.03
CA GLU A 31 -16.27 -1.71 12.49
C GLU A 31 -16.68 -2.34 13.83
N VAL A 32 -16.14 -3.53 14.15
CA VAL A 32 -16.50 -4.32 15.32
C VAL A 32 -15.66 -3.95 16.54
N THR A 33 -14.33 -4.01 16.41
CA THR A 33 -13.37 -3.80 17.50
C THR A 33 -12.95 -2.35 17.65
N ARG A 34 -13.27 -1.50 16.65
CA ARG A 34 -12.79 -0.11 16.52
C ARG A 34 -11.27 0.02 16.43
N THR A 35 -10.55 -1.09 16.27
CA THR A 35 -9.11 -1.09 16.01
C THR A 35 -8.83 -0.52 14.63
N GLY A 36 -7.88 0.40 14.54
CA GLY A 36 -7.43 1.00 13.29
C GLY A 36 -5.94 0.80 13.08
N LEU A 37 -5.54 0.55 11.84
CA LEU A 37 -4.15 0.54 11.38
C LEU A 37 -4.02 1.55 10.25
N THR A 38 -3.18 2.57 10.45
CA THR A 38 -2.83 3.54 9.40
C THR A 38 -1.44 3.25 8.87
N ILE A 39 -1.33 3.18 7.54
CA ILE A 39 -0.07 3.04 6.81
C ILE A 39 0.15 4.30 5.98
N LEU A 40 1.36 4.87 6.07
CA LEU A 40 1.78 6.04 5.31
C LEU A 40 2.53 5.59 4.07
N LEU A 41 1.87 5.63 2.92
CA LEU A 41 2.40 5.20 1.64
C LEU A 41 3.22 6.35 1.01
N PRO A 42 4.55 6.20 0.87
CA PRO A 42 5.40 7.25 0.31
C PRO A 42 5.20 7.38 -1.20
N THR A 43 5.34 8.60 -1.71
CA THR A 43 5.21 8.92 -3.14
C THR A 43 6.43 9.67 -3.69
N CYS A 44 7.52 9.67 -2.92
CA CYS A 44 8.83 10.19 -3.31
C CYS A 44 9.48 9.33 -4.42
N ASP A 45 10.68 9.72 -4.87
CA ASP A 45 11.44 8.90 -5.80
C ASP A 45 11.71 7.51 -5.19
N PRO A 46 11.59 6.40 -5.96
CA PRO A 46 11.89 5.07 -5.46
C PRO A 46 13.35 4.91 -5.00
N ASP A 47 14.29 5.72 -5.52
CA ASP A 47 15.69 5.72 -5.11
C ASP A 47 15.88 6.25 -3.67
N ASP A 48 14.92 7.01 -3.14
CA ASP A 48 14.92 7.52 -1.77
C ASP A 48 14.31 6.52 -0.75
N LEU A 49 13.78 5.38 -1.22
CA LEU A 49 13.15 4.39 -0.36
C LEU A 49 14.20 3.48 0.30
N ASP A 50 14.16 3.35 1.63
CA ASP A 50 14.96 2.33 2.33
C ASP A 50 14.28 0.95 2.25
N PRO A 51 14.89 -0.06 1.61
CA PRO A 51 14.32 -1.41 1.53
C PRO A 51 14.09 -2.06 2.90
N ASN A 52 14.89 -1.69 3.92
CA ASN A 52 14.77 -2.25 5.27
C ASN A 52 13.55 -1.74 6.01
N PHE A 53 13.09 -0.53 5.68
CA PHE A 53 11.87 0.03 6.24
C PHE A 53 10.66 -0.88 6.01
N PHE A 54 10.57 -1.48 4.81
CA PHE A 54 9.46 -2.39 4.46
C PHE A 54 9.51 -3.74 5.18
N ASN A 55 10.67 -4.17 5.69
CA ASN A 55 10.75 -5.40 6.49
C ASN A 55 9.96 -5.25 7.80
N GLY A 56 10.02 -4.07 8.43
CA GLY A 56 9.24 -3.78 9.64
C GLY A 56 7.73 -3.84 9.37
N TRP A 57 7.29 -3.29 8.23
CA TRP A 57 5.89 -3.37 7.82
C TRP A 57 5.42 -4.80 7.55
N LEU A 58 6.25 -5.65 6.93
CA LEU A 58 5.93 -7.06 6.74
C LEU A 58 5.67 -7.75 8.09
N THR A 59 6.48 -7.50 9.11
CA THR A 59 6.28 -8.02 10.47
C THR A 59 4.98 -7.51 11.09
N VAL A 60 4.69 -6.21 10.96
CA VAL A 60 3.45 -5.61 11.49
C VAL A 60 2.21 -6.21 10.82
N ILE A 61 2.22 -6.35 9.50
CA ILE A 61 1.08 -6.86 8.73
C ILE A 61 0.78 -8.33 9.03
N GLN A 62 1.82 -9.11 9.31
CA GLN A 62 1.69 -10.51 9.73
C GLN A 62 1.29 -10.64 11.21
N GLY A 63 1.36 -9.56 11.99
CA GLY A 63 1.01 -9.55 13.40
C GLY A 63 -0.50 -9.53 13.68
N PRO A 64 -0.87 -9.55 14.99
CA PRO A 64 -2.27 -9.58 15.43
C PRO A 64 -3.01 -8.27 15.21
N ILE A 65 -2.30 -7.14 14.98
CA ILE A 65 -2.94 -5.83 14.79
C ILE A 65 -3.78 -5.79 13.51
N VAL A 66 -3.31 -6.42 12.42
CA VAL A 66 -4.11 -6.53 11.19
C VAL A 66 -5.29 -7.47 11.39
N THR A 67 -5.11 -8.57 12.12
CA THR A 67 -6.22 -9.47 12.50
C THR A 67 -7.36 -8.68 13.14
N ALA A 68 -7.03 -7.84 14.13
CA ALA A 68 -7.99 -7.02 14.84
C ALA A 68 -8.62 -5.90 13.99
N ALA A 69 -7.85 -5.30 13.07
CA ALA A 69 -8.33 -4.23 12.18
C ALA A 69 -9.12 -4.75 10.96
N ALA A 70 -8.84 -5.97 10.50
CA ALA A 70 -9.47 -6.59 9.33
C ALA A 70 -10.74 -7.38 9.66
N ASP A 71 -11.09 -7.54 10.95
CA ASP A 71 -12.12 -8.47 11.41
C ASP A 71 -11.91 -9.90 10.86
N ASP A 72 -10.69 -10.43 10.99
CA ASP A 72 -10.27 -11.74 10.47
C ASP A 72 -10.42 -11.92 8.93
N ASN A 73 -10.55 -10.83 8.16
CA ASN A 73 -10.60 -10.90 6.70
C ASN A 73 -9.20 -11.03 6.07
N ASP A 74 -8.88 -12.24 5.60
CA ASP A 74 -7.59 -12.55 4.96
C ASP A 74 -7.32 -11.78 3.66
N ASN A 75 -8.35 -11.37 2.92
CA ASN A 75 -8.17 -10.60 1.67
C ASN A 75 -7.56 -9.22 1.95
N GLN A 76 -7.94 -8.59 3.07
CA GLN A 76 -7.42 -7.27 3.45
C GLN A 76 -5.96 -7.37 3.86
N ARG A 77 -5.60 -8.42 4.60
CA ARG A 77 -4.20 -8.72 4.90
C ARG A 77 -3.40 -8.98 3.62
N ALA A 78 -3.94 -9.79 2.71
CA ALA A 78 -3.28 -10.11 1.45
C ALA A 78 -3.02 -8.85 0.60
N PHE A 79 -3.99 -7.95 0.52
CA PHE A 79 -3.83 -6.65 -0.14
C PHE A 79 -2.70 -5.83 0.50
N LEU A 80 -2.70 -5.67 1.83
CA LEU A 80 -1.65 -4.93 2.53
C LEU A 80 -0.26 -5.54 2.30
N LEU A 81 -0.14 -6.87 2.34
CA LEU A 81 1.10 -7.57 2.02
C LEU A 81 1.56 -7.25 0.59
N ARG A 82 0.65 -7.29 -0.39
CA ARG A 82 1.00 -6.99 -1.78
C ARG A 82 1.47 -5.56 -1.95
N VAL A 83 0.82 -4.58 -1.32
CA VAL A 83 1.26 -3.17 -1.34
C VAL A 83 2.70 -3.04 -0.84
N VAL A 84 3.01 -3.63 0.32
CA VAL A 84 4.35 -3.54 0.93
C VAL A 84 5.41 -4.27 0.10
N LEU A 85 5.07 -5.43 -0.47
CA LEU A 85 5.96 -6.17 -1.36
C LEU A 85 6.24 -5.39 -2.65
N THR A 86 5.23 -4.70 -3.20
CA THR A 86 5.40 -3.83 -4.37
C THR A 86 6.37 -2.69 -4.07
N TYR A 87 6.19 -1.95 -2.98
CA TYR A 87 7.14 -0.91 -2.57
C TYR A 87 8.57 -1.44 -2.38
N ARG A 88 8.70 -2.58 -1.70
CA ARG A 88 10.00 -3.23 -1.50
C ARG A 88 10.65 -3.66 -2.81
N ALA A 89 9.88 -4.16 -3.78
CA ALA A 89 10.41 -4.55 -5.08
C ALA A 89 10.95 -3.34 -5.87
N PHE A 90 10.29 -2.18 -5.77
CA PHE A 90 10.80 -0.93 -6.34
C PHE A 90 12.04 -0.42 -5.62
N ALA A 91 12.04 -0.40 -4.28
CA ALA A 91 13.20 0.01 -3.49
C ALA A 91 14.44 -0.89 -3.70
N MET A 92 14.23 -2.16 -4.09
CA MET A 92 15.30 -3.10 -4.43
C MET A 92 15.69 -3.08 -5.92
N HIS A 93 15.13 -2.17 -6.71
CA HIS A 93 15.34 -2.05 -8.16
C HIS A 93 15.17 -3.39 -8.90
N HIS A 94 14.05 -4.08 -8.66
CA HIS A 94 13.77 -5.34 -9.34
C HIS A 94 13.89 -5.18 -10.88
N PRO A 95 14.60 -6.07 -11.61
CA PRO A 95 14.93 -5.86 -13.03
C PRO A 95 13.74 -5.63 -13.96
N ASP A 96 12.59 -6.25 -13.66
CA ASP A 96 11.36 -6.12 -14.45
C ASP A 96 10.48 -4.90 -14.08
N LEU A 97 10.92 -4.10 -13.10
CA LEU A 97 10.27 -2.90 -12.63
C LEU A 97 11.07 -1.67 -13.06
N ASN A 98 10.37 -0.62 -13.48
CA ASN A 98 10.96 0.64 -13.88
C ASN A 98 10.22 1.82 -13.25
N ILE A 99 10.81 3.01 -13.36
CA ILE A 99 10.26 4.23 -12.79
C ILE A 99 8.83 4.53 -13.29
N SER A 100 8.53 4.26 -14.57
CA SER A 100 7.18 4.49 -15.11
C SER A 100 6.12 3.64 -14.41
N LYS A 101 6.41 2.36 -14.12
CA LYS A 101 5.50 1.51 -13.33
C LYS A 101 5.34 2.04 -11.90
N TYR A 102 6.41 2.51 -11.28
CA TYR A 102 6.35 3.10 -9.94
C TYR A 102 5.48 4.36 -9.92
N MET A 103 5.62 5.23 -10.91
CA MET A 103 4.81 6.44 -11.05
C MET A 103 3.32 6.08 -11.23
N VAL A 104 2.98 5.08 -12.04
CA VAL A 104 1.58 4.63 -12.19
C VAL A 104 1.04 4.13 -10.84
N PHE A 105 1.79 3.23 -10.18
CA PHE A 105 1.42 2.65 -8.89
C PHE A 105 1.12 3.72 -7.83
N THR A 106 2.04 4.66 -7.63
CA THR A 106 1.88 5.74 -6.63
C THR A 106 0.79 6.74 -7.03
N THR A 107 0.66 7.05 -8.33
CA THR A 107 -0.37 7.95 -8.85
C THR A 107 -1.78 7.40 -8.61
N MET A 108 -1.99 6.09 -8.73
CA MET A 108 -3.32 5.49 -8.45
C MET A 108 -3.75 5.74 -7.00
N PHE A 109 -2.84 5.62 -6.03
CA PHE A 109 -3.15 5.98 -4.63
C PHE A 109 -3.41 7.47 -4.45
N VAL A 110 -2.64 8.33 -5.11
CA VAL A 110 -2.82 9.78 -5.05
C VAL A 110 -4.19 10.19 -5.61
N ILE A 111 -4.53 9.71 -6.81
CA ILE A 111 -5.81 10.01 -7.45
C ILE A 111 -6.96 9.49 -6.59
N GLY A 112 -6.86 8.26 -6.08
CA GLY A 112 -7.85 7.71 -5.16
C GLY A 112 -8.07 8.57 -3.92
N ALA A 113 -6.96 8.97 -3.27
CA ALA A 113 -7.00 9.79 -2.06
C ALA A 113 -7.60 11.20 -2.26
N LEU A 114 -7.47 11.74 -3.49
CA LEU A 114 -8.00 13.04 -3.87
C LEU A 114 -9.47 12.97 -4.33
N ALA A 115 -9.90 11.82 -4.89
CA ALA A 115 -11.26 11.62 -5.37
C ALA A 115 -12.25 11.35 -4.24
N LEU A 116 -11.82 10.66 -3.18
CA LEU A 116 -12.67 10.25 -2.07
C LEU A 116 -12.81 11.36 -1.00
N ASN A 117 -13.87 11.33 -0.20
CA ASN A 117 -13.87 12.02 1.10
C ASN A 117 -13.09 11.23 2.17
N VAL A 118 -12.70 11.88 3.26
CA VAL A 118 -11.86 11.23 4.30
C VAL A 118 -12.58 10.06 4.99
N ASP A 119 -13.90 10.13 5.03
CA ASP A 119 -14.84 9.17 5.63
C ASP A 119 -15.47 8.22 4.60
N GLU A 120 -15.08 8.32 3.33
CA GLU A 120 -15.60 7.47 2.26
C GLU A 120 -14.81 6.17 2.17
N ASP A 121 -15.53 5.05 2.00
CA ASP A 121 -14.93 3.73 1.79
C ASP A 121 -14.17 3.69 0.45
N ALA A 122 -12.90 3.28 0.52
CA ALA A 122 -12.00 3.18 -0.61
C ALA A 122 -12.05 1.83 -1.33
N ALA A 123 -12.94 0.90 -0.96
CA ALA A 123 -12.99 -0.47 -1.48
C ALA A 123 -12.85 -0.60 -3.00
N MET A 124 -13.55 0.24 -3.78
CA MET A 124 -13.45 0.24 -5.25
C MET A 124 -12.05 0.62 -5.74
N THR A 125 -11.50 1.73 -5.23
CA THR A 125 -10.16 2.18 -5.59
C THR A 125 -9.10 1.16 -5.19
N ILE A 126 -9.25 0.54 -4.02
CA ILE A 126 -8.37 -0.51 -3.54
C ILE A 126 -8.41 -1.74 -4.47
N ALA A 127 -9.59 -2.15 -4.93
CA ALA A 127 -9.72 -3.27 -5.85
C ALA A 127 -9.04 -3.01 -7.21
N GLU A 128 -9.15 -1.79 -7.75
CA GLU A 128 -8.48 -1.40 -8.99
C GLU A 128 -6.94 -1.41 -8.83
N ILE A 129 -6.44 -0.89 -7.71
CA ILE A 129 -5.00 -0.91 -7.40
C ILE A 129 -4.51 -2.35 -7.21
N ASP A 130 -5.28 -3.20 -6.51
CA ASP A 130 -4.90 -4.60 -6.30
C ASP A 130 -4.81 -5.38 -7.61
N GLN A 131 -5.79 -5.19 -8.48
CA GLN A 131 -5.80 -5.78 -9.82
C GLN A 131 -4.60 -5.31 -10.64
N TRP A 132 -4.32 -4.00 -10.65
CA TRP A 132 -3.16 -3.47 -11.35
C TRP A 132 -1.85 -4.06 -10.84
N MET A 133 -1.70 -4.21 -9.50
CA MET A 133 -0.51 -4.85 -8.93
C MET A 133 -0.39 -6.31 -9.38
N ALA A 134 -1.49 -7.07 -9.37
CA ALA A 134 -1.50 -8.46 -9.82
C ALA A 134 -1.08 -8.61 -11.28
N ASP A 135 -1.44 -7.67 -12.14
CA ASP A 135 -1.14 -7.71 -13.57
C ASP A 135 0.28 -7.22 -13.92
N ASN A 136 0.87 -6.34 -13.10
CA ASN A 136 2.08 -5.58 -13.48
C ASN A 136 3.31 -5.83 -12.61
N ILE A 137 3.13 -6.35 -11.40
CA ILE A 137 4.21 -6.59 -10.44
C ILE A 137 4.56 -8.07 -10.43
N PRO A 138 5.83 -8.45 -10.71
CA PRO A 138 6.24 -9.84 -10.63
C PRO A 138 6.13 -10.26 -9.17
N LEU A 139 5.22 -11.18 -8.88
CA LEU A 139 5.17 -11.81 -7.57
C LEU A 139 6.48 -12.58 -7.43
N ILE A 140 7.38 -12.10 -6.56
CA ILE A 140 8.44 -12.95 -6.03
C ILE A 140 7.68 -14.09 -5.36
N SER A 141 7.64 -15.25 -6.01
CA SER A 141 7.14 -16.45 -5.38
C SER A 141 7.94 -16.63 -4.11
N THR A 142 7.30 -16.51 -2.96
CA THR A 142 7.90 -16.76 -1.65
C THR A 142 8.32 -18.24 -1.48
N GLN A 143 8.36 -19.01 -2.57
CA GLN A 143 8.69 -20.44 -2.61
C GLN A 143 10.10 -20.74 -3.14
N SER A 144 10.84 -19.79 -3.75
CA SER A 144 12.14 -20.12 -4.36
C SER A 144 13.37 -20.00 -3.44
N ARG A 145 13.19 -19.83 -2.12
CA ARG A 145 14.32 -19.80 -1.16
C ARG A 145 14.36 -20.94 -0.14
N LEU A 146 13.48 -21.93 -0.24
CA LEU A 146 13.51 -23.13 0.63
C LEU A 146 14.16 -24.36 -0.01
N HIS A 147 14.68 -24.27 -1.23
CA HIS A 147 15.33 -25.40 -1.92
C HIS A 147 16.76 -25.12 -2.41
N ALA A 148 17.39 -24.00 -2.01
CA ALA A 148 18.76 -23.70 -2.42
C ALA A 148 19.83 -24.11 -1.38
N ASP A 149 19.45 -24.43 -0.14
CA ASP A 149 20.38 -24.79 0.94
C ASP A 149 19.97 -26.07 1.68
N ALA A 150 19.66 -27.15 0.94
CA ALA A 150 19.48 -28.50 1.50
C ALA A 150 20.42 -29.50 0.82
#